data_AF-A0A814KNE6-F1
#
_entry.id   AF-A0A814KNE6-F1
#
_cell.length_a   1.000
_cell.length_b   1.000
_cell.length_c   1.000
_cell.angle_alpha   90.00
_cell.angle_beta   90.00
_cell.angle_gamma   90.00
#
_symmetry.space_group_name_H-M   'P 1'
#
loop_
_entity.id
_entity.type
_entity.pdbx_description
1 polymer ?
#
loop_
_entity_poly.entity_id
_entity_poly.type
_entity_poly.pdbx_seq_one_letter_code
_entity_poly.pdbx_strand_id
1 'polypeptide(L)'
;MNTIKVHTHPSQLQRSTIIPFRYRTLLYLNIFLLAIDLCINAFGEYLAANKYEQLIIFIVQDVCIVLSITLLIVMILTTYVAQAGLLCLLLRMFGFSMIVACIYFLLCAAIQILVLLSRFPSDTFNMNTFSKTEILILYIIQRTFSAFYYYAMKRAAYRLSDPHFYQSSKWLQNIWEKRRMAVTNVTMHASQSGMTTSRKKELVFLDMAGLLKPRATKMLIDAIRQRHPDLPIHLHTHDTAGTGVANYLAAFKAGADIVDVAIDSMSGMTSQPTMGGVVAALQNTKYDTGINMDKVNEYSAFWEQTRLLYAPFECTTTMKSGNADVYKNEIPGGQYTNLQFQAFSLGLGSQFENVKKSYIEANQLLGDLIKVTPSSKVVGDLAQFMVQNNLTAKDVHERAEDLSFPTSVVEFMQGQLGQPHGGFPEPLRTQMLKGKKKIDERPGANTKSLDFDQIEQELKKKFGDAIIRKCDVMSYIMFPKVLEEYIDFKKQYGPVDLYPTRVFFVGPYTQIYVMKNIQLKNNYG
;
A
#
# COMPACT_ATOMS: atom_id res chain seq x y z
N MET A 1 -22.05 17.02 11.47
CA MET A 1 -22.17 17.84 10.25
C MET A 1 -21.91 19.29 10.63
N ASN A 2 -20.84 19.89 10.11
CA ASN A 2 -20.62 21.35 10.05
C ASN A 2 -19.52 21.59 9.01
N THR A 3 -19.93 21.96 7.80
CA THR A 3 -19.05 22.22 6.66
C THR A 3 -18.60 23.68 6.74
N ILE A 4 -17.43 23.93 7.34
CA ILE A 4 -16.82 25.27 7.32
C ILE A 4 -16.20 25.49 5.94
N LYS A 5 -16.84 26.31 5.10
CA LYS A 5 -16.23 26.84 3.87
C LYS A 5 -15.24 27.94 4.26
N VAL A 6 -13.95 27.64 4.20
CA VAL A 6 -12.90 28.66 4.34
C VAL A 6 -12.46 29.12 2.95
N HIS A 7 -12.72 30.39 2.66
CA HIS A 7 -12.15 31.10 1.51
C HIS A 7 -10.63 31.11 1.63
N THR A 8 -9.94 30.51 0.65
CA THR A 8 -8.49 30.61 0.55
C THR A 8 -8.14 31.86 -0.26
N HIS A 9 -7.61 32.88 0.41
CA HIS A 9 -6.93 33.98 -0.27
C HIS A 9 -5.63 33.45 -0.91
N PRO A 10 -5.42 33.63 -2.23
CA PRO A 10 -4.18 33.23 -2.87
C PRO A 10 -3.20 34.39 -2.81
N SER A 11 -2.26 34.36 -1.87
CA SER A 11 -1.10 35.26 -1.93
C SER A 11 0.20 34.48 -1.75
N GLN A 12 0.97 34.50 -2.84
CA GLN A 12 2.42 34.22 -2.92
C GLN A 12 2.88 32.76 -3.01
N LEU A 13 2.43 32.08 -4.06
CA LEU A 13 3.30 31.14 -4.79
C LEU A 13 3.93 31.92 -5.93
N GLN A 14 5.26 32.05 -5.92
CA GLN A 14 6.05 32.61 -7.01
C GLN A 14 5.56 32.07 -8.35
N ARG A 15 5.08 32.97 -9.22
CA ARG A 15 4.90 32.70 -10.65
C ARG A 15 6.27 32.44 -11.27
N SER A 16 6.72 31.20 -11.29
CA SER A 16 7.75 30.78 -12.25
C SER A 16 7.08 30.58 -13.60
N THR A 17 6.92 31.66 -14.37
CA THR A 17 6.63 31.64 -15.81
C THR A 17 7.85 31.12 -16.57
N ILE A 18 8.22 29.86 -16.34
CA ILE A 18 9.20 29.14 -17.15
C ILE A 18 8.46 27.95 -17.76
N ILE A 19 7.70 28.24 -18.83
CA ILE A 19 7.41 27.21 -19.83
C ILE A 19 8.75 26.95 -20.51
N PRO A 20 9.37 25.76 -20.40
CA PRO A 20 10.73 25.59 -20.89
C PRO A 20 10.77 25.86 -22.39
N PHE A 21 11.62 26.80 -22.81
CA PHE A 21 11.87 27.21 -24.20
C PHE A 21 11.89 26.01 -25.19
N ARG A 22 12.44 24.88 -24.74
CA ARG A 22 12.50 23.59 -25.43
C ARG A 22 11.16 23.08 -25.98
N TYR A 23 10.05 23.24 -25.26
CA TYR A 23 8.75 22.70 -25.69
C TYR A 23 8.10 23.52 -26.81
N ARG A 24 8.27 24.84 -26.79
CA ARG A 24 7.79 25.71 -27.87
C ARG A 24 8.53 25.38 -29.17
N THR A 25 9.84 25.18 -29.10
CA THR A 25 10.66 24.79 -30.26
C THR A 25 10.21 23.46 -30.86
N LEU A 26 9.98 22.44 -30.04
CA LEU A 26 9.51 21.13 -30.52
C LEU A 26 8.11 21.20 -31.14
N LEU A 27 7.22 22.01 -30.58
CA LEU A 27 5.88 22.22 -31.14
C LEU A 27 5.93 22.92 -32.51
N TYR A 28 6.70 24.01 -32.64
CA TYR A 28 6.86 24.71 -33.91
C TYR A 28 7.51 23.82 -34.97
N LEU A 29 8.50 23.02 -34.57
CA LEU A 29 9.13 22.04 -35.45
C LEU A 29 8.12 20.99 -35.93
N ASN A 30 7.25 20.49 -35.05
CA ASN A 30 6.22 19.51 -35.42
C ASN A 30 5.19 20.10 -36.40
N ILE A 31 4.75 21.34 -36.17
CA ILE A 31 3.82 22.04 -37.07
C ILE A 31 4.48 22.32 -38.43
N PHE A 32 5.76 22.67 -38.44
CA PHE A 32 6.53 22.90 -39.67
C PHE A 32 6.65 21.61 -40.51
N LEU A 33 6.94 20.47 -39.89
CA LEU A 33 6.97 19.18 -40.59
C LEU A 33 5.61 18.79 -41.17
N LEU A 34 4.51 19.05 -40.44
CA LEU A 34 3.15 18.84 -40.96
C LEU A 34 2.82 19.76 -42.14
N ALA A 35 3.35 20.99 -42.16
CA ALA A 35 3.17 21.92 -43.28
C ALA A 35 3.94 21.45 -44.53
N ILE A 36 5.17 20.94 -44.36
CA ILE A 36 5.94 20.35 -45.47
C ILE A 36 5.20 19.15 -46.04
N ASP A 37 4.74 18.23 -45.20
CA ASP A 37 3.96 17.07 -45.65
C ASP A 37 2.70 17.53 -46.38
N LEU A 38 1.94 18.50 -45.85
CA LEU A 38 0.75 19.03 -46.52
C LEU A 38 1.06 19.64 -47.89
N CYS A 39 2.17 20.38 -48.03
CA CYS A 39 2.61 20.95 -49.29
C CYS A 39 2.99 19.87 -50.31
N ILE A 40 3.77 18.86 -49.90
CA ILE A 40 4.14 17.74 -50.78
C ILE A 40 2.91 16.90 -51.13
N ASN A 41 2.02 16.67 -50.17
CA ASN A 41 0.78 15.95 -50.38
C ASN A 41 -0.07 16.73 -51.42
N ALA A 42 -0.25 18.04 -51.28
CA ALA A 42 -1.06 18.84 -52.22
C ALA A 42 -0.43 19.04 -53.61
N PHE A 43 0.88 19.25 -53.69
CA PHE A 43 1.55 19.72 -54.91
C PHE A 43 2.65 18.78 -55.44
N GLY A 44 2.97 17.68 -54.74
CA GLY A 44 4.13 16.84 -55.04
C GLY A 44 4.12 16.23 -56.44
N GLU A 45 2.93 15.93 -56.99
CA GLU A 45 2.81 15.44 -58.36
C GLU A 45 3.02 16.54 -59.42
N TYR A 46 2.73 17.80 -59.09
CA TYR A 46 2.92 18.96 -59.96
C TYR A 46 4.36 19.48 -59.90
N LEU A 47 5.02 19.35 -58.75
CA LEU A 47 6.38 19.83 -58.50
C LEU A 47 7.46 18.95 -59.15
N ALA A 48 7.14 17.72 -59.53
CA ALA A 48 8.09 16.78 -60.12
C ALA A 48 8.00 16.80 -61.66
N ALA A 49 9.00 17.38 -62.33
CA ALA A 49 9.10 17.33 -63.79
C ALA A 49 9.68 15.99 -64.28
N ASN A 50 10.57 15.39 -63.48
CA ASN A 50 11.26 14.13 -63.80
C ASN A 50 11.02 13.02 -62.78
N LYS A 51 11.16 11.75 -63.20
CA LYS A 51 10.96 10.57 -62.33
C LYS A 51 11.89 10.54 -61.10
N TYR A 52 13.09 11.09 -61.21
CA TYR A 52 14.05 11.16 -60.09
C TYR A 52 13.69 12.26 -59.08
N GLU A 53 13.16 13.39 -59.54
CA GLU A 53 12.69 14.48 -58.66
C GLU A 53 11.51 14.01 -57.81
N GLN A 54 10.59 13.24 -58.40
CA GLN A 54 9.46 12.67 -57.66
C GLN A 54 9.89 11.69 -56.56
N LEU A 55 10.88 10.85 -56.85
CA LEU A 55 11.45 9.93 -55.87
C LEU A 55 12.03 10.71 -54.68
N ILE A 56 12.77 11.79 -54.95
CA ILE A 56 13.34 12.65 -53.89
C ILE A 56 12.22 13.30 -53.07
N ILE A 57 11.17 13.82 -53.72
CA ILE A 57 10.01 14.43 -53.05
C ILE A 57 9.30 13.43 -52.11
N PHE A 58 9.12 12.18 -52.54
CA PHE A 58 8.54 11.12 -51.70
C PHE A 58 9.42 10.74 -50.51
N ILE A 59 10.74 10.61 -50.72
CA ILE A 59 11.68 10.36 -49.62
C ILE A 59 11.62 11.48 -48.58
N VAL A 60 11.59 12.74 -49.04
CA VAL A 60 11.48 13.91 -48.15
C VAL A 60 10.16 13.88 -47.37
N GLN A 61 9.05 13.52 -48.02
CA GLN A 61 7.75 13.40 -47.39
C GLN A 61 7.75 12.35 -46.26
N ASP A 62 8.25 11.15 -46.54
CA ASP A 62 8.28 10.05 -45.57
C ASP A 62 9.16 10.38 -44.37
N VAL A 63 10.33 10.99 -44.60
CA VAL A 63 11.20 11.47 -43.52
C VAL A 63 10.47 12.50 -42.66
N CYS A 64 9.71 13.43 -43.25
CA CYS A 64 8.94 14.41 -42.49
C CYS A 64 7.84 13.77 -41.64
N ILE A 65 7.11 12.78 -42.18
CA ILE A 65 6.06 12.06 -41.46
C ILE A 65 6.67 11.30 -40.28
N VAL A 66 7.75 10.54 -40.50
CA VAL A 66 8.43 9.77 -39.44
C VAL A 66 8.96 10.69 -38.34
N LEU A 67 9.67 11.77 -38.70
CA LEU A 67 10.17 12.74 -37.74
C LEU A 67 9.04 13.40 -36.94
N SER A 68 7.91 13.73 -37.59
CA SER A 68 6.74 14.30 -36.92
C SER A 68 6.16 13.34 -35.87
N ILE A 69 6.05 12.04 -36.19
CA ILE A 69 5.58 11.01 -35.27
C ILE A 69 6.58 10.83 -34.10
N THR A 70 7.87 10.75 -34.40
CA THR A 70 8.92 10.60 -33.38
C THR A 70 8.93 11.77 -32.41
N LEU A 71 8.83 13.01 -32.92
CA LEU A 71 8.75 14.20 -32.08
C LEU A 71 7.53 14.17 -31.16
N LEU A 72 6.37 13.73 -31.66
CA LEU A 72 5.17 13.60 -30.84
C LEU A 72 5.36 12.58 -29.70
N ILE A 73 5.95 11.42 -30.00
CA ILE A 73 6.25 10.40 -28.98
C ILE A 73 7.21 10.95 -27.92
N VAL A 74 8.29 11.61 -28.33
CA VAL A 74 9.26 12.21 -27.42
C VAL A 74 8.59 13.30 -26.56
N MET A 75 7.72 14.13 -27.14
CA MET A 75 6.96 15.14 -26.40
C MET A 75 6.01 14.51 -25.36
N ILE A 76 5.40 13.35 -25.65
CA ILE A 76 4.55 12.61 -24.70
C ILE A 76 5.39 12.02 -23.56
N LEU A 77 6.51 11.36 -23.87
CA LEU A 77 7.37 10.70 -22.89
C LEU A 77 8.13 11.68 -21.98
N THR A 78 8.35 12.90 -22.44
CA THR A 78 8.99 13.98 -21.68
C THR A 78 8.01 14.78 -20.81
N THR A 79 6.71 14.43 -20.81
CA THR A 79 5.72 15.04 -19.90
C THR A 79 5.93 14.61 -18.45
N TYR A 80 5.57 15.48 -17.51
CA TYR A 80 5.56 15.13 -16.08
C TYR A 80 4.61 13.95 -15.81
N VAL A 81 3.52 13.84 -16.58
CA VAL A 81 2.55 12.73 -16.49
C VAL A 81 3.21 11.38 -16.82
N ALA A 82 4.09 11.33 -17.83
CA ALA A 82 4.85 10.13 -18.18
C ALA A 82 5.89 9.78 -17.11
N GLN A 83 6.64 10.78 -16.64
CA GLN A 83 7.62 10.64 -15.55
C GLN A 83 6.96 10.19 -14.23
N ALA A 84 5.70 10.58 -14.01
CA ALA A 84 4.89 10.15 -12.87
C ALA A 84 4.30 8.73 -13.02
N GLY A 85 4.57 8.02 -14.12
CA GLY A 85 4.14 6.63 -14.35
C GLY A 85 2.70 6.47 -14.85
N LEU A 86 2.03 7.53 -15.28
CA LEU A 86 0.62 7.50 -15.74
C LEU A 86 0.51 7.19 -17.24
N LEU A 87 1.25 6.19 -17.72
CA LEU A 87 1.36 5.88 -19.14
C LEU A 87 0.00 5.52 -19.77
N CYS A 88 -0.86 4.79 -19.05
CA CYS A 88 -2.20 4.43 -19.53
C CYS A 88 -3.11 5.65 -19.78
N LEU A 89 -2.93 6.75 -19.02
CA LEU A 89 -3.69 7.97 -19.26
C LEU A 89 -3.25 8.63 -20.56
N LEU A 90 -1.94 8.73 -20.79
CA LEU A 90 -1.37 9.27 -22.02
C LEU A 90 -1.77 8.43 -23.24
N LEU A 91 -1.74 7.10 -23.12
CA LEU A 91 -2.21 6.20 -24.18
C LEU A 91 -3.69 6.41 -24.50
N ARG A 92 -4.55 6.64 -23.48
CA ARG A 92 -5.96 6.94 -23.72
C ARG A 92 -6.17 8.31 -24.38
N MET A 93 -5.34 9.30 -24.04
CA MET A 93 -5.48 10.67 -24.54
C MET A 93 -4.91 10.87 -25.94
N PHE A 94 -3.82 10.18 -26.28
CA PHE A 94 -3.06 10.35 -27.52
C PHE A 94 -3.07 9.11 -28.43
N GLY A 95 -3.57 7.97 -27.97
CA GLY A 95 -3.57 6.72 -28.74
C GLY A 95 -4.30 6.82 -30.07
N PHE A 96 -5.42 7.56 -30.13
CA PHE A 96 -6.12 7.83 -31.39
C PHE A 96 -5.22 8.52 -32.42
N SER A 97 -4.49 9.56 -32.00
CA SER A 97 -3.58 10.29 -32.91
C SER A 97 -2.41 9.43 -33.37
N MET A 98 -1.90 8.55 -32.51
CA MET A 98 -0.84 7.60 -32.89
C MET A 98 -1.32 6.56 -33.91
N ILE A 99 -2.52 5.99 -33.72
CA ILE A 99 -3.10 5.02 -34.65
C ILE A 99 -3.34 5.67 -36.01
N VAL A 100 -3.94 6.87 -36.03
CA VAL A 100 -4.18 7.63 -37.27
C VAL A 100 -2.86 7.94 -37.97
N ALA A 101 -1.81 8.30 -37.25
CA ALA A 101 -0.50 8.58 -37.84
C ALA A 101 0.14 7.34 -38.48
N CYS A 102 0.06 6.17 -37.83
CA CYS A 102 0.55 4.92 -38.42
C CYS A 102 -0.22 4.53 -39.69
N ILE A 103 -1.55 4.64 -39.67
CA ILE A 103 -2.38 4.33 -40.86
C ILE A 103 -2.05 5.28 -42.01
N TYR A 104 -1.89 6.58 -41.73
CA TYR A 104 -1.53 7.57 -42.75
C TYR A 104 -0.16 7.28 -43.38
N PHE A 105 0.85 6.98 -42.55
CA PHE A 105 2.18 6.61 -43.04
C PHE A 105 2.14 5.38 -43.96
N LEU A 106 1.40 4.33 -43.57
CA LEU A 106 1.26 3.12 -44.39
C LEU A 106 0.53 3.40 -45.71
N LEU A 107 -0.52 4.22 -45.70
CA LEU A 107 -1.23 4.63 -46.91
C LEU A 107 -0.33 5.47 -47.83
N CYS A 108 0.51 6.35 -47.26
CA CYS A 108 1.46 7.18 -47.99
C CYS A 108 2.57 6.33 -48.63
N ALA A 109 3.16 5.40 -47.89
CA ALA A 109 4.16 4.48 -48.42
C ALA A 109 3.56 3.59 -49.53
N ALA A 110 2.35 3.05 -49.32
CA ALA A 110 1.69 2.20 -50.31
C ALA A 110 1.44 2.93 -51.62
N ILE A 111 0.95 4.18 -51.57
CA ILE A 111 0.70 4.94 -52.79
C ILE A 111 1.98 5.37 -53.49
N GLN A 112 3.01 5.78 -52.75
CA GLN A 112 4.30 6.15 -53.32
C GLN A 112 4.97 4.95 -54.01
N ILE A 113 4.93 3.75 -53.41
CA ILE A 113 5.43 2.52 -54.02
C ILE A 113 4.70 2.26 -55.34
N LEU A 114 3.37 2.32 -55.37
CA LEU A 114 2.59 2.08 -56.59
C LEU A 114 2.85 3.12 -57.68
N VAL A 115 2.97 4.40 -57.31
CA VAL A 115 3.28 5.48 -58.25
C VAL A 115 4.71 5.35 -58.80
N LEU A 116 5.69 4.99 -57.96
CA LEU A 116 7.06 4.74 -58.40
C LEU A 116 7.16 3.52 -59.31
N LEU A 117 6.48 2.42 -58.98
CA LEU A 117 6.41 1.24 -59.85
C LEU A 117 5.80 1.60 -61.21
N SER A 118 4.79 2.48 -61.27
CA SER A 118 4.22 2.92 -62.54
C SER A 118 5.17 3.78 -63.41
N ARG A 119 6.15 4.46 -62.79
CA ARG A 119 7.09 5.38 -63.46
C ARG A 119 8.51 4.81 -63.66
N PHE A 120 8.85 3.73 -62.97
CA PHE A 120 10.10 2.98 -63.11
C PHE A 120 9.81 1.53 -63.55
N PRO A 121 9.59 1.29 -64.86
CA PRO A 121 9.46 -0.07 -65.39
C PRO A 121 10.74 -0.86 -65.12
N SER A 122 10.60 -2.08 -64.58
CA SER A 122 11.70 -3.04 -64.46
C SER A 122 11.30 -4.35 -65.14
N ASP A 123 12.25 -5.04 -65.78
CA ASP A 123 12.01 -6.32 -66.47
C ASP A 123 11.61 -7.46 -65.51
N THR A 124 11.77 -7.26 -64.20
CA THR A 124 11.47 -8.22 -63.13
C THR A 124 10.05 -8.13 -62.54
N PHE A 125 9.33 -7.02 -62.72
CA PHE A 125 7.99 -6.83 -62.17
C PHE A 125 7.01 -6.51 -63.31
N ASN A 126 6.10 -7.44 -63.59
CA ASN A 126 5.16 -7.36 -64.69
C ASN A 126 4.21 -6.15 -64.50
N MET A 127 4.30 -5.15 -65.38
CA MET A 127 3.64 -3.84 -65.29
C MET A 127 2.11 -3.84 -65.48
N ASN A 128 1.46 -5.00 -65.33
CA ASN A 128 0.01 -5.19 -65.46
C ASN A 128 -0.69 -5.62 -64.15
N THR A 129 0.00 -5.63 -63.01
CA THR A 129 -0.57 -6.17 -61.76
C THR A 129 -1.59 -5.25 -61.09
N PHE A 130 -1.55 -3.93 -61.32
CA PHE A 130 -2.50 -2.99 -60.72
C PHE A 130 -3.18 -2.14 -61.79
N SER A 131 -4.51 -2.13 -61.79
CA SER A 131 -5.28 -1.29 -62.72
C SER A 131 -5.13 0.20 -62.35
N LYS A 132 -5.16 1.10 -63.35
CA LYS A 132 -5.18 2.57 -63.11
C LYS A 132 -6.30 2.97 -62.13
N THR A 133 -7.38 2.19 -62.11
CA THR A 133 -8.52 2.34 -61.21
C THR A 133 -8.15 2.05 -59.76
N GLU A 134 -7.34 1.02 -59.47
CA GLU A 134 -6.90 0.68 -58.11
C GLU A 134 -5.97 1.74 -57.52
N ILE A 135 -5.06 2.28 -58.33
CA ILE A 135 -4.18 3.40 -57.91
C ILE A 135 -5.02 4.64 -57.61
N LEU A 136 -6.02 4.94 -58.44
CA LEU A 136 -6.92 6.07 -58.22
C LEU A 136 -7.78 5.90 -56.96
N ILE A 137 -8.28 4.68 -56.68
CA ILE A 137 -9.02 4.38 -55.46
C ILE A 137 -8.14 4.61 -54.23
N LEU A 138 -6.92 4.07 -54.22
CA LEU A 138 -6.00 4.25 -53.10
C LEU A 138 -5.60 5.72 -52.93
N TYR A 139 -5.44 6.45 -54.04
CA TYR A 139 -5.22 7.89 -54.05
C TYR A 139 -6.35 8.64 -53.34
N ILE A 140 -7.60 8.39 -53.74
CA ILE A 140 -8.76 9.04 -53.11
C ILE A 140 -8.84 8.70 -51.61
N ILE A 141 -8.59 7.45 -51.23
CA ILE A 141 -8.57 7.00 -49.84
C ILE A 141 -7.49 7.74 -49.04
N GLN A 142 -6.25 7.77 -49.54
CA GLN A 142 -5.13 8.45 -48.88
C GLN A 142 -5.39 9.94 -48.73
N ARG A 143 -5.88 10.63 -49.77
CA ARG A 143 -6.20 12.07 -49.72
C ARG A 143 -7.30 12.36 -48.70
N THR A 144 -8.34 11.56 -48.68
CA THR A 144 -9.44 11.69 -47.72
C THR A 144 -8.93 11.46 -46.29
N PHE A 145 -8.09 10.44 -46.09
CA PHE A 145 -7.52 10.12 -44.79
C PHE A 145 -6.49 11.17 -44.30
N SER A 146 -5.80 11.86 -45.22
CA SER A 146 -4.83 12.90 -44.89
C SER A 146 -5.44 14.03 -44.06
N ALA A 147 -6.70 14.41 -44.33
CA ALA A 147 -7.42 15.41 -43.54
C ALA A 147 -7.58 14.98 -42.07
N PHE A 148 -7.87 13.69 -41.83
CA PHE A 148 -7.95 13.13 -40.48
C PHE A 148 -6.58 13.10 -39.80
N TYR A 149 -5.52 12.77 -40.53
CA TYR A 149 -4.14 12.81 -40.04
C TYR A 149 -3.74 14.21 -39.57
N TYR A 150 -3.86 15.23 -40.42
CA TYR A 150 -3.49 16.59 -40.07
C TYR A 150 -4.29 17.11 -38.88
N TYR A 151 -5.59 16.81 -38.83
CA TYR A 151 -6.42 17.14 -37.68
C TYR A 151 -5.96 16.45 -36.39
N ALA A 152 -5.73 15.14 -36.43
CA ALA A 152 -5.36 14.35 -35.25
C ALA A 152 -3.97 14.72 -34.71
N MET A 153 -3.01 14.99 -35.60
CA MET A 153 -1.66 15.42 -35.26
C MET A 153 -1.65 16.85 -34.69
N LYS A 154 -2.32 17.80 -35.36
CA LYS A 154 -2.46 19.18 -34.86
C LYS A 154 -3.14 19.21 -33.50
N ARG A 155 -4.19 18.42 -33.30
CA ARG A 155 -4.91 18.30 -32.02
C ARG A 155 -4.03 17.72 -30.92
N ALA A 156 -3.22 16.70 -31.22
CA ALA A 156 -2.29 16.12 -30.25
C ALA A 156 -1.20 17.12 -29.85
N ALA A 157 -0.60 17.78 -30.84
CA ALA A 157 0.41 18.82 -30.64
C ALA A 157 -0.13 20.00 -29.81
N TYR A 158 -1.35 20.47 -30.10
CA TYR A 158 -2.01 21.52 -29.33
C TYR A 158 -2.33 21.09 -27.89
N ARG A 159 -2.82 19.86 -27.68
CA ARG A 159 -3.07 19.33 -26.33
C ARG A 159 -1.79 19.21 -25.51
N LEU A 160 -0.69 18.78 -26.14
CA LEU A 160 0.61 18.73 -25.49
C LEU A 160 1.15 20.12 -25.17
N SER A 161 0.67 21.19 -25.80
CA SER A 161 1.06 22.55 -25.44
C SER A 161 0.47 23.05 -24.11
N ASP A 162 -0.48 22.30 -23.53
CA ASP A 162 -1.10 22.66 -22.27
C ASP A 162 -0.10 22.55 -21.11
N PRO A 163 0.16 23.64 -20.35
CA PRO A 163 1.07 23.66 -19.21
C PRO A 163 0.76 22.60 -18.14
N HIS A 164 -0.48 22.12 -18.04
CA HIS A 164 -0.88 21.11 -17.05
C HIS A 164 -0.16 19.77 -17.22
N PHE A 165 0.40 19.46 -18.40
CA PHE A 165 1.20 18.24 -18.61
C PHE A 165 2.63 18.33 -18.07
N TYR A 166 3.10 19.53 -17.74
CA TYR A 166 4.50 19.80 -17.38
C TYR A 166 4.67 20.35 -15.95
N GLN A 167 3.57 20.66 -15.26
CA GLN A 167 3.60 21.15 -13.88
C GLN A 167 2.72 20.27 -12.98
N SER A 168 3.10 20.16 -11.70
CA SER A 168 2.25 19.54 -10.69
C SER A 168 0.99 20.39 -10.46
N SER A 169 -0.12 20.03 -11.10
CA SER A 169 -1.37 20.77 -11.03
C SER A 169 -2.37 20.15 -10.05
N LYS A 170 -3.30 20.95 -9.53
CA LYS A 170 -4.47 20.47 -8.76
C LYS A 170 -5.28 19.40 -9.51
N TRP A 171 -5.28 19.44 -10.85
CA TRP A 171 -5.93 18.44 -11.69
C TRP A 171 -5.22 17.08 -11.61
N LEU A 172 -3.88 17.06 -11.71
CA LEU A 172 -3.09 15.86 -11.47
C LEU A 172 -3.27 15.36 -10.04
N GLN A 173 -3.22 16.25 -9.04
CA GLN A 173 -3.48 15.90 -7.64
C GLN A 173 -4.88 15.30 -7.44
N ASN A 174 -5.94 15.85 -8.06
CA ASN A 174 -7.29 15.29 -7.99
C ASN A 174 -7.43 13.93 -8.70
N ILE A 175 -6.71 13.70 -9.80
CA ILE A 175 -6.67 12.38 -10.47
C ILE A 175 -5.89 11.37 -9.63
N TRP A 176 -4.80 11.83 -8.99
CA TRP A 176 -4.04 11.08 -7.99
C TRP A 176 -4.92 10.72 -6.78
N GLU A 177 -5.65 11.68 -6.22
CA GLU A 177 -6.61 11.50 -5.13
C GLU A 177 -7.71 10.54 -5.55
N LYS A 178 -8.36 10.72 -6.71
CA LYS A 178 -9.43 9.79 -7.17
C LYS A 178 -8.94 8.36 -7.42
N ARG A 179 -7.69 8.15 -7.86
CA ARG A 179 -7.15 6.80 -8.11
C ARG A 179 -6.55 6.14 -6.86
N ARG A 180 -6.05 6.91 -5.88
CA ARG A 180 -5.57 6.38 -4.59
C ARG A 180 -6.62 6.35 -3.49
N MET A 181 -7.66 7.18 -3.54
CA MET A 181 -8.77 7.11 -2.57
C MET A 181 -9.65 5.86 -2.75
N ALA A 182 -9.40 5.04 -3.78
CA ALA A 182 -9.94 3.69 -3.85
C ALA A 182 -9.20 2.68 -2.95
N VAL A 183 -7.96 2.99 -2.50
CA VAL A 183 -7.09 2.04 -1.75
C VAL A 183 -6.47 2.66 -0.49
N THR A 184 -6.60 3.96 -0.23
CA THR A 184 -6.12 4.58 1.02
C THR A 184 -6.86 5.88 1.29
N ASN A 185 -8.15 5.73 1.61
CA ASN A 185 -8.79 6.73 2.45
C ASN A 185 -8.11 6.66 3.82
N VAL A 186 -7.13 7.52 4.08
CA VAL A 186 -6.83 7.93 5.46
C VAL A 186 -7.98 8.86 5.86
N THR A 187 -9.17 8.28 6.02
CA THR A 187 -10.23 8.94 6.77
C THR A 187 -9.72 8.92 8.20
N MET A 188 -9.19 10.06 8.67
CA MET A 188 -8.98 10.23 10.10
C MET A 188 -10.36 10.15 10.76
N HIS A 189 -10.75 8.95 11.17
CA HIS A 189 -11.81 8.75 12.14
C HIS A 189 -11.25 9.20 13.49
N ALA A 190 -11.14 10.52 13.68
CA ALA A 190 -11.05 11.07 15.01
C ALA A 190 -12.36 10.70 15.70
N SER A 191 -12.34 9.70 16.59
CA SER A 191 -13.43 9.54 17.55
C SER A 191 -13.46 10.83 18.37
N GLN A 192 -14.40 11.71 18.06
CA GLN A 192 -14.78 12.79 18.96
C GLN A 192 -15.57 12.16 20.11
N SER A 193 -14.91 11.32 20.92
CA SER A 193 -15.45 10.93 22.22
C SER A 193 -15.13 12.05 23.20
N GLY A 194 -15.99 13.06 23.24
CA GLY A 194 -16.35 13.87 24.42
C GLY A 194 -15.33 14.26 25.50
N MET A 195 -14.02 14.23 25.24
CA MET A 195 -13.00 14.60 26.21
C MET A 195 -12.64 16.07 26.03
N THR A 196 -12.92 16.82 27.09
CA THR A 196 -12.59 18.21 27.31
C THR A 196 -11.13 18.53 26.96
N THR A 197 -10.98 19.67 26.29
CA THR A 197 -9.76 20.41 25.99
C THR A 197 -8.70 20.36 27.10
N SER A 198 -7.58 19.64 26.88
CA SER A 198 -6.26 19.93 27.51
C SER A 198 -5.11 19.01 27.04
N ARG A 199 -5.38 17.80 26.50
CA ARG A 199 -4.30 16.90 26.07
C ARG A 199 -3.80 17.25 24.66
N LYS A 200 -2.48 17.45 24.51
CA LYS A 200 -1.81 17.47 23.20
C LYS A 200 -2.20 16.19 22.46
N LYS A 201 -2.82 16.33 21.29
CA LYS A 201 -3.24 15.21 20.46
C LYS A 201 -2.05 14.79 19.61
N GLU A 202 -1.68 13.53 19.66
CA GLU A 202 -0.70 12.88 18.80
C GLU A 202 -1.44 12.05 17.75
N LEU A 203 -0.88 11.96 16.55
CA LEU A 203 -1.38 11.07 15.50
C LEU A 203 -0.38 9.92 15.29
N VAL A 204 -0.85 8.70 15.56
CA VAL A 204 -0.07 7.48 15.37
C VAL A 204 -0.45 6.80 14.05
N PHE A 205 0.55 6.55 13.21
CA PHE A 205 0.45 5.62 12.09
C PHE A 205 0.92 4.24 12.55
N LEU A 206 0.00 3.28 12.59
CA LEU A 206 0.27 1.91 13.00
C LEU A 206 0.44 1.01 11.77
N ASP A 207 1.69 0.76 11.37
CA ASP A 207 2.05 -0.22 10.34
C ASP A 207 2.37 -1.58 10.98
N MET A 208 1.30 -2.26 11.43
CA MET A 208 1.36 -3.53 12.17
C MET A 208 2.00 -4.69 11.41
N ALA A 209 2.10 -4.61 10.08
CA ALA A 209 2.65 -5.66 9.23
C ALA A 209 4.01 -5.29 8.60
N GLY A 210 4.44 -4.03 8.69
CA GLY A 210 5.68 -3.58 8.04
C GLY A 210 5.51 -3.42 6.51
N LEU A 211 4.37 -2.89 6.07
CA LEU A 211 3.98 -2.73 4.68
C LEU A 211 4.39 -1.38 4.08
N LEU A 212 4.71 -0.40 4.92
CA LEU A 212 5.19 0.88 4.42
C LEU A 212 6.52 0.68 3.68
N LYS A 213 6.66 1.42 2.59
CA LYS A 213 7.90 1.49 1.80
C LYS A 213 8.41 2.92 1.88
N PRO A 214 9.73 3.18 1.79
CA PRO A 214 10.28 4.52 2.06
C PRO A 214 9.61 5.63 1.23
N ARG A 215 9.29 5.35 -0.04
CA ARG A 215 8.55 6.28 -0.90
C ARG A 215 7.13 6.55 -0.38
N ALA A 216 6.39 5.52 0.01
CA ALA A 216 5.04 5.64 0.55
C ALA A 216 5.06 6.40 1.90
N THR A 217 6.02 6.08 2.77
CA THR A 217 6.22 6.77 4.04
C THR A 217 6.44 8.25 3.84
N LYS A 218 7.37 8.64 2.95
CA LYS A 218 7.61 10.05 2.65
C LYS A 218 6.32 10.73 2.17
N MET A 219 5.60 10.12 1.24
CA MET A 219 4.36 10.70 0.71
C MET A 219 3.28 10.88 1.79
N LEU A 220 3.10 9.87 2.66
CA LEU A 220 2.10 9.89 3.72
C LEU A 220 2.42 10.96 4.75
N ILE A 221 3.63 10.93 5.32
CA ILE A 221 4.03 11.85 6.39
C ILE A 221 4.07 13.30 5.89
N ASP A 222 4.63 13.54 4.70
CA ASP A 222 4.71 14.89 4.10
C ASP A 222 3.30 15.48 3.88
N ALA A 223 2.36 14.68 3.35
CA ALA A 223 0.97 15.13 3.16
C ALA A 223 0.29 15.49 4.49
N ILE A 224 0.54 14.72 5.54
CA ILE A 224 -0.03 14.95 6.87
C ILE A 224 0.58 16.19 7.51
N ARG A 225 1.91 16.34 7.47
CA ARG A 225 2.61 17.51 7.99
C ARG A 225 2.19 18.80 7.28
N GLN A 226 2.04 18.76 5.95
CA GLN A 226 1.56 19.91 5.18
C GLN A 226 0.14 20.33 5.58
N ARG A 227 -0.72 19.36 5.89
CA ARG A 227 -2.10 19.62 6.30
C ARG A 227 -2.22 20.02 7.78
N HIS A 228 -1.34 19.50 8.62
CA HIS A 228 -1.33 19.65 10.06
C HIS A 228 0.09 20.01 10.56
N PRO A 229 0.54 21.27 10.40
CA PRO A 229 1.91 21.68 10.68
C PRO A 229 2.37 21.44 12.12
N ASP A 230 1.47 21.56 13.08
CA ASP A 230 1.79 21.51 14.52
C ASP A 230 1.39 20.18 15.19
N LEU A 231 0.85 19.21 14.43
CA LEU A 231 0.40 17.93 14.98
C LEU A 231 1.61 16.99 15.16
N PRO A 232 1.86 16.46 16.37
CA PRO A 232 2.86 15.41 16.55
C PRO A 232 2.49 14.16 15.75
N ILE A 233 3.42 13.71 14.91
CA ILE A 233 3.29 12.53 14.05
C ILE A 233 4.20 11.42 14.61
N HIS A 234 3.57 10.34 15.03
CA HIS A 234 4.23 9.14 15.53
C HIS A 234 4.07 8.02 14.51
N LEU A 235 5.18 7.41 14.07
CA LEU A 235 5.17 6.25 13.18
C LEU A 235 5.61 4.97 13.91
N HIS A 236 4.72 4.00 13.98
CA HIS A 236 4.99 2.64 14.41
C HIS A 236 5.09 1.72 13.19
N THR A 237 6.13 0.89 13.10
CA THR A 237 6.23 -0.16 12.07
C THR A 237 6.88 -1.43 12.63
N HIS A 238 6.65 -2.55 11.95
CA HIS A 238 7.38 -3.79 12.16
C HIS A 238 8.44 -3.99 11.07
N ASP A 239 9.53 -4.67 11.38
CA ASP A 239 10.66 -4.89 10.47
C ASP A 239 10.56 -6.22 9.71
N THR A 240 9.33 -6.76 9.55
CA THR A 240 9.11 -8.10 8.96
C THR A 240 9.72 -8.18 7.56
N ALA A 241 9.60 -7.09 6.77
CA ALA A 241 10.17 -7.00 5.44
C ALA A 241 11.68 -6.65 5.40
N GLY A 242 12.29 -6.33 6.55
CA GLY A 242 13.68 -5.84 6.65
C GLY A 242 13.89 -4.42 6.11
N THR A 243 12.83 -3.61 6.02
CA THR A 243 12.87 -2.25 5.46
C THR A 243 12.50 -1.16 6.48
N GLY A 244 12.28 -1.52 7.74
CA GLY A 244 11.74 -0.64 8.77
C GLY A 244 12.67 0.52 9.14
N VAL A 245 13.98 0.28 9.26
CA VAL A 245 14.97 1.37 9.48
C VAL A 245 14.92 2.37 8.33
N ALA A 246 14.88 1.90 7.08
CA ALA A 246 14.79 2.76 5.91
C ALA A 246 13.48 3.58 5.89
N ASN A 247 12.37 3.00 6.36
CA ASN A 247 11.11 3.71 6.52
C ASN A 247 11.20 4.84 7.54
N TYR A 248 11.84 4.61 8.69
CA TYR A 248 12.02 5.64 9.71
C TYR A 248 12.89 6.80 9.22
N LEU A 249 14.00 6.51 8.53
CA LEU A 249 14.81 7.55 7.91
C LEU A 249 14.01 8.39 6.89
N ALA A 250 13.10 7.76 6.15
CA ALA A 250 12.20 8.48 5.25
C ALA A 250 11.13 9.30 6.00
N ALA A 251 10.62 8.78 7.13
CA ALA A 251 9.64 9.45 7.98
C ALA A 251 10.21 10.73 8.61
N PHE A 252 11.40 10.67 9.22
CA PHE A 252 12.07 11.85 9.78
C PHE A 252 12.35 12.91 8.71
N LYS A 253 12.81 12.48 7.52
CA LYS A 253 13.00 13.39 6.37
C LYS A 253 11.72 14.08 5.92
N ALA A 254 10.56 13.44 6.14
CA ALA A 254 9.24 13.97 5.81
C ALA A 254 8.57 14.74 6.98
N GLY A 255 9.20 14.80 8.15
CA GLY A 255 8.71 15.56 9.30
C GLY A 255 7.88 14.75 10.30
N ALA A 256 8.12 13.44 10.43
CA ALA A 256 7.66 12.68 11.59
C ALA A 256 8.45 13.10 12.85
N ASP A 257 7.80 13.05 14.01
CA ASP A 257 8.39 13.48 15.28
C ASP A 257 8.84 12.30 16.14
N ILE A 258 8.12 11.18 16.09
CA ILE A 258 8.33 10.01 16.96
C ILE A 258 8.33 8.75 16.09
N VAL A 259 9.22 7.79 16.41
CA VAL A 259 9.19 6.44 15.86
C VAL A 259 9.38 5.40 16.97
N ASP A 260 8.78 4.23 16.82
CA ASP A 260 8.92 3.13 17.77
C ASP A 260 10.10 2.21 17.41
N VAL A 261 11.02 1.97 18.35
CA VAL A 261 12.15 1.05 18.16
C VAL A 261 12.17 -0.03 19.23
N ALA A 262 12.75 -1.18 18.89
CA ALA A 262 13.09 -2.21 19.86
C ALA A 262 14.60 -2.22 20.09
N ILE A 263 15.03 -2.55 21.31
CA ILE A 263 16.45 -2.77 21.60
C ILE A 263 17.01 -3.89 20.73
N ASP A 264 18.27 -3.78 20.31
CA ASP A 264 18.82 -4.54 19.18
C ASP A 264 18.61 -6.06 19.30
N SER A 265 18.90 -6.62 20.46
CA SER A 265 18.73 -8.05 20.77
C SER A 265 17.27 -8.54 20.80
N MET A 266 16.29 -7.62 20.77
CA MET A 266 14.84 -7.88 20.70
C MET A 266 14.18 -7.25 19.45
N SER A 267 14.99 -6.77 18.50
CA SER A 267 14.54 -6.06 17.30
C SER A 267 14.62 -6.91 16.02
N GLY A 268 14.15 -6.35 14.91
CA GLY A 268 14.18 -6.98 13.60
C GLY A 268 13.12 -8.06 13.43
N MET A 269 13.06 -8.65 12.23
CA MET A 269 12.05 -9.66 11.89
C MET A 269 10.64 -9.13 12.21
N THR A 270 9.79 -9.92 12.85
CA THR A 270 8.43 -9.51 13.22
C THR A 270 8.36 -8.54 14.39
N SER A 271 9.49 -8.06 14.93
CA SER A 271 9.56 -7.00 15.95
C SER A 271 9.69 -5.61 15.29
N GLN A 272 9.88 -4.57 16.09
CA GLN A 272 10.20 -3.22 15.61
C GLN A 272 11.64 -3.15 15.05
N PRO A 273 11.96 -2.11 14.26
CA PRO A 273 13.34 -1.85 13.82
C PRO A 273 14.31 -1.64 14.99
N THR A 274 15.60 -1.94 14.75
CA THR A 274 16.70 -1.79 15.71
C THR A 274 16.85 -0.36 16.23
N MET A 275 16.89 -0.22 17.55
CA MET A 275 17.16 1.05 18.23
C MET A 275 18.56 1.56 17.92
N GLY A 276 19.59 0.74 18.10
CA GLY A 276 20.99 1.11 17.84
C GLY A 276 21.22 1.49 16.39
N GLY A 277 20.64 0.74 15.45
CA GLY A 277 20.73 1.06 14.02
C GLY A 277 20.06 2.39 13.67
N VAL A 278 18.91 2.72 14.26
CA VAL A 278 18.23 4.00 14.04
C VAL A 278 19.00 5.16 14.69
N VAL A 279 19.43 5.02 15.95
CA VAL A 279 20.20 6.05 16.66
C VAL A 279 21.50 6.36 15.91
N ALA A 280 22.27 5.32 15.55
CA ALA A 280 23.51 5.49 14.81
C ALA A 280 23.30 6.14 13.43
N ALA A 281 22.22 5.78 12.73
CA ALA A 281 21.93 6.35 11.40
C ALA A 281 21.51 7.84 11.44
N LEU A 282 21.06 8.34 12.60
CA LEU A 282 20.64 9.73 12.79
C LEU A 282 21.70 10.60 13.47
N GLN A 283 22.75 9.99 14.03
CA GLN A 283 23.82 10.67 14.74
C GLN A 283 24.50 11.72 13.86
N ASN A 284 24.81 12.88 14.43
CA ASN A 284 25.42 14.03 13.74
C ASN A 284 24.58 14.59 12.58
N THR A 285 23.27 14.33 12.57
CA THR A 285 22.33 14.96 11.64
C THR A 285 21.42 15.95 12.39
N LYS A 286 20.61 16.73 11.65
CA LYS A 286 19.57 17.56 12.28
C LYS A 286 18.46 16.77 12.98
N TYR A 287 18.47 15.44 12.85
CA TYR A 287 17.52 14.50 13.44
C TYR A 287 18.18 13.65 14.54
N ASP A 288 19.36 14.04 15.02
CA ASP A 288 20.06 13.32 16.10
C ASP A 288 19.14 13.14 17.31
N THR A 289 19.10 11.92 17.84
CA THR A 289 18.22 11.57 18.96
C THR A 289 18.80 12.01 20.31
N GLY A 290 20.11 12.30 20.38
CA GLY A 290 20.83 12.58 21.62
C GLY A 290 20.99 11.38 22.56
N ILE A 291 20.65 10.16 22.10
CA ILE A 291 20.74 8.94 22.90
C ILE A 291 22.18 8.43 22.91
N ASN A 292 22.71 8.13 24.10
CA ASN A 292 24.06 7.59 24.26
C ASN A 292 24.14 6.14 23.73
N MET A 293 24.96 5.91 22.70
CA MET A 293 25.14 4.60 22.08
C MET A 293 25.76 3.54 23.00
N ASP A 294 26.64 3.90 23.93
CA ASP A 294 27.19 2.95 24.92
C ASP A 294 26.08 2.42 25.82
N LYS A 295 25.11 3.26 26.20
CA LYS A 295 23.93 2.84 26.97
C LYS A 295 22.98 1.97 26.17
N VAL A 296 22.85 2.19 24.87
CA VAL A 296 22.09 1.29 23.98
C VAL A 296 22.77 -0.09 23.93
N ASN A 297 24.10 -0.13 23.79
CA ASN A 297 24.85 -1.38 23.75
C ASN A 297 24.75 -2.16 25.08
N GLU A 298 24.95 -1.49 26.22
CA GLU A 298 24.77 -2.08 27.56
C GLU A 298 23.35 -2.67 27.73
N TYR A 299 22.32 -1.94 27.30
CA TYR A 299 20.93 -2.39 27.40
C TYR A 299 20.63 -3.58 26.48
N SER A 300 21.18 -3.58 25.27
CA SER A 300 21.06 -4.71 24.36
C SER A 300 21.72 -5.97 24.91
N ALA A 301 22.91 -5.86 25.50
CA ALA A 301 23.61 -6.99 26.10
C ALA A 301 22.81 -7.63 27.24
N PHE A 302 22.14 -6.83 28.07
CA PHE A 302 21.21 -7.33 29.09
C PHE A 302 20.08 -8.16 28.48
N TRP A 303 19.42 -7.63 27.45
CA TRP A 303 18.31 -8.33 26.79
C TRP A 303 18.74 -9.55 26.01
N GLU A 304 19.95 -9.57 25.46
CA GLU A 304 20.52 -10.73 24.78
C GLU A 304 20.64 -11.91 25.74
N GLN A 305 21.19 -11.70 26.94
CA GLN A 305 21.27 -12.73 27.98
C GLN A 305 19.89 -13.10 28.52
N THR A 306 19.01 -12.11 28.71
CA THR A 306 17.65 -12.35 29.21
C THR A 306 16.82 -13.18 28.24
N ARG A 307 16.94 -12.93 26.93
CA ARG A 307 16.23 -13.64 25.86
C ARG A 307 16.52 -15.15 25.87
N LEU A 308 17.74 -15.56 26.23
CA LEU A 308 18.10 -16.98 26.37
C LEU A 308 17.23 -17.73 27.38
N LEU A 309 16.71 -17.06 28.41
CA LEU A 309 15.81 -17.66 29.40
C LEU A 309 14.44 -18.03 28.81
N TYR A 310 14.11 -17.47 27.64
CA TYR A 310 12.85 -17.68 26.92
C TYR A 310 13.02 -18.55 25.67
N ALA A 311 14.12 -19.31 25.56
CA ALA A 311 14.39 -20.21 24.44
C ALA A 311 13.20 -21.11 24.02
N PRO A 312 12.37 -21.67 24.94
CA PRO A 312 11.18 -22.44 24.54
C PRO A 312 10.12 -21.66 23.75
N PHE A 313 10.15 -20.33 23.79
CA PHE A 313 9.20 -19.43 23.13
C PHE A 313 9.81 -18.74 21.91
N GLU A 314 11.02 -19.11 21.51
CA GLU A 314 11.71 -18.47 20.38
C GLU A 314 11.04 -18.79 19.05
N CYS A 315 10.43 -17.76 18.45
CA CYS A 315 9.99 -17.82 17.05
C CYS A 315 11.16 -18.06 16.10
N THR A 316 12.38 -17.70 16.51
CA THR A 316 13.59 -17.91 15.72
C THR A 316 13.93 -19.38 15.53
N THR A 317 13.27 -20.30 16.24
CA THR A 317 13.35 -21.74 15.97
C THR A 317 12.87 -22.05 14.56
N THR A 318 11.76 -21.44 14.12
CA THR A 318 11.11 -21.70 12.82
C THR A 318 11.22 -20.55 11.82
N MET A 319 11.56 -19.33 12.27
CA MET A 319 11.75 -18.14 11.43
C MET A 319 13.16 -17.56 11.62
N LYS A 320 14.06 -17.74 10.65
CA LYS A 320 15.47 -17.32 10.78
C LYS A 320 15.79 -15.92 10.24
N SER A 321 14.86 -15.30 9.50
CA SER A 321 15.00 -13.96 8.96
C SER A 321 13.65 -13.25 8.83
N GLY A 322 13.67 -11.97 8.47
CA GLY A 322 12.50 -11.31 7.88
C GLY A 322 12.09 -11.95 6.56
N ASN A 323 10.92 -11.58 6.06
CA ASN A 323 10.36 -12.09 4.82
C ASN A 323 9.61 -11.00 4.03
N ALA A 324 10.04 -10.77 2.79
CA ALA A 324 9.45 -9.78 1.89
C ALA A 324 8.09 -10.20 1.32
N ASP A 325 7.68 -11.46 1.48
CA ASP A 325 6.35 -11.91 1.07
C ASP A 325 5.21 -11.26 1.87
N VAL A 326 5.52 -10.58 2.99
CA VAL A 326 4.57 -9.78 3.76
C VAL A 326 3.91 -8.69 2.90
N TYR A 327 4.61 -8.19 1.86
CA TYR A 327 4.01 -7.27 0.88
C TYR A 327 2.93 -7.91 -0.01
N LYS A 328 2.73 -9.24 0.09
CA LYS A 328 1.67 -9.97 -0.59
C LYS A 328 0.63 -10.47 0.41
N ASN A 329 1.07 -11.16 1.46
CA ASN A 329 0.16 -11.79 2.43
C ASN A 329 -0.36 -10.83 3.49
N GLU A 330 0.36 -9.74 3.77
CA GLU A 330 -0.03 -8.70 4.72
C GLU A 330 -0.35 -9.23 6.12
N ILE A 331 0.30 -10.33 6.52
CA ILE A 331 0.14 -10.90 7.86
C ILE A 331 0.88 -9.99 8.88
N PRO A 332 0.21 -9.47 9.91
CA PRO A 332 0.85 -8.63 10.94
C PRO A 332 1.98 -9.35 11.66
N GLY A 333 3.00 -8.60 12.12
CA GLY A 333 4.21 -9.16 12.71
C GLY A 333 3.92 -10.19 13.80
N GLY A 334 3.19 -9.78 14.85
CA GLY A 334 2.82 -10.69 15.95
C GLY A 334 1.91 -11.85 15.55
N GLN A 335 1.14 -11.73 14.45
CA GLN A 335 0.36 -12.85 13.94
C GLN A 335 1.23 -13.82 13.15
N TYR A 336 2.23 -13.34 12.40
CA TYR A 336 2.98 -14.18 11.47
C TYR A 336 3.62 -15.38 12.19
N THR A 337 4.32 -15.15 13.29
CA THR A 337 4.97 -16.21 14.07
C THR A 337 3.94 -17.12 14.76
N ASN A 338 2.88 -16.53 15.31
CA ASN A 338 1.81 -17.29 15.98
C ASN A 338 1.01 -18.16 15.00
N LEU A 339 0.74 -17.67 13.80
CA LEU A 339 0.06 -18.41 12.72
C LEU A 339 0.93 -19.56 12.23
N GLN A 340 2.24 -19.34 12.13
CA GLN A 340 3.19 -20.40 11.81
C GLN A 340 3.18 -21.49 12.88
N PHE A 341 3.27 -21.11 14.16
CA PHE A 341 3.21 -22.06 15.28
C PHE A 341 1.87 -22.82 15.31
N GLN A 342 0.75 -22.12 15.13
CA GLN A 342 -0.59 -22.74 15.06
C GLN A 342 -0.68 -23.73 13.90
N ALA A 343 -0.15 -23.40 12.72
CA ALA A 343 -0.09 -24.33 11.59
C ALA A 343 0.72 -25.60 11.94
N PHE A 344 1.83 -25.48 12.67
CA PHE A 344 2.56 -26.65 13.19
C PHE A 344 1.70 -27.49 14.15
N SER A 345 1.02 -26.86 15.11
CA SER A 345 0.14 -27.56 16.06
C SER A 345 -1.03 -28.28 15.40
N LEU A 346 -1.51 -27.79 14.26
CA LEU A 346 -2.59 -28.42 13.47
C LEU A 346 -2.09 -29.46 12.46
N GLY A 347 -0.79 -29.78 12.43
CA GLY A 347 -0.21 -30.70 11.45
C GLY A 347 -0.06 -30.12 10.03
N LEU A 348 -0.25 -28.81 9.87
CA LEU A 348 -0.12 -28.05 8.62
C LEU A 348 1.25 -27.38 8.47
N GLY A 349 2.24 -27.72 9.30
CA GLY A 349 3.55 -27.06 9.32
C GLY A 349 4.26 -27.07 7.96
N SER A 350 4.25 -28.21 7.25
CA SER A 350 4.79 -28.33 5.88
C SER A 350 3.98 -27.59 4.82
N GLN A 351 2.76 -27.18 5.15
CA GLN A 351 1.82 -26.47 4.27
C GLN A 351 1.73 -24.98 4.59
N PHE A 352 2.65 -24.41 5.38
CA PHE A 352 2.57 -23.00 5.77
C PHE A 352 2.57 -22.05 4.56
N GLU A 353 3.25 -22.41 3.46
CA GLU A 353 3.16 -21.67 2.20
C GLU A 353 1.75 -21.65 1.61
N ASN A 354 1.01 -22.75 1.72
CA ASN A 354 -0.40 -22.81 1.32
C ASN A 354 -1.27 -21.96 2.26
N VAL A 355 -0.99 -21.99 3.57
CA VAL A 355 -1.68 -21.11 4.55
C VAL A 355 -1.49 -19.64 4.19
N LYS A 356 -0.29 -19.20 3.81
CA LYS A 356 -0.05 -17.81 3.36
C LYS A 356 -0.79 -17.46 2.08
N LYS A 357 -0.87 -18.38 1.11
CA LYS A 357 -1.66 -18.18 -0.12
C LYS A 357 -3.16 -18.07 0.19
N SER A 358 -3.68 -18.99 0.99
CA SER A 358 -5.07 -18.96 1.45
C SER A 358 -5.37 -17.75 2.33
N TYR A 359 -4.38 -17.17 3.02
CA TYR A 359 -4.54 -15.92 3.76
C TYR A 359 -4.82 -14.72 2.83
N ILE A 360 -4.14 -14.67 1.68
CA ILE A 360 -4.41 -13.66 0.63
C ILE A 360 -5.83 -13.83 0.10
N GLU A 361 -6.21 -15.07 -0.23
CA GLU A 361 -7.57 -15.38 -0.73
C GLU A 361 -8.64 -15.07 0.31
N ALA A 362 -8.42 -15.46 1.56
CA ALA A 362 -9.31 -15.17 2.70
C ALA A 362 -9.48 -13.66 2.90
N ASN A 363 -8.42 -12.86 2.78
CA ASN A 363 -8.54 -11.40 2.85
C ASN A 363 -9.46 -10.85 1.76
N GLN A 364 -9.33 -11.34 0.52
CA GLN A 364 -10.18 -10.91 -0.59
C GLN A 364 -11.63 -11.39 -0.44
N LEU A 365 -11.84 -12.64 -0.01
CA LEU A 365 -13.16 -13.18 0.31
C LEU A 365 -13.89 -12.34 1.36
N LEU A 366 -13.16 -11.83 2.34
CA LEU A 366 -13.70 -11.03 3.44
C LEU A 366 -13.85 -9.53 3.11
N GLY A 367 -13.51 -9.10 1.89
CA GLY A 367 -13.69 -7.72 1.43
C GLY A 367 -12.49 -6.81 1.63
N ASP A 368 -11.27 -7.35 1.51
CA ASP A 368 -9.99 -6.62 1.60
C ASP A 368 -9.82 -5.81 2.90
N LEU A 369 -9.59 -6.53 4.00
CA LEU A 369 -9.62 -5.97 5.34
C LEU A 369 -8.31 -5.29 5.73
N ILE A 370 -8.45 -4.29 6.61
CA ILE A 370 -7.37 -3.88 7.51
C ILE A 370 -7.20 -4.98 8.56
N LYS A 371 -6.06 -5.66 8.52
CA LYS A 371 -5.78 -6.87 9.31
C LYS A 371 -4.95 -6.51 10.54
N VAL A 372 -5.61 -6.32 11.68
CA VAL A 372 -5.00 -6.14 13.00
C VAL A 372 -5.86 -6.90 14.02
N THR A 373 -5.38 -7.17 15.23
CA THR A 373 -6.22 -7.86 16.22
C THR A 373 -7.53 -7.08 16.45
N PRO A 374 -8.71 -7.73 16.34
CA PRO A 374 -8.96 -9.16 16.09
C PRO A 374 -9.22 -9.57 14.62
N SER A 375 -9.36 -8.65 13.67
CA SER A 375 -9.66 -8.98 12.24
C SER A 375 -8.59 -9.86 11.58
N SER A 376 -7.32 -9.67 11.92
CA SER A 376 -6.24 -10.50 11.38
C SER A 376 -6.39 -11.98 11.78
N LYS A 377 -6.85 -12.25 13.01
CA LYS A 377 -7.19 -13.60 13.48
C LYS A 377 -8.31 -14.22 12.64
N VAL A 378 -9.35 -13.44 12.30
CA VAL A 378 -10.45 -13.90 11.45
C VAL A 378 -9.94 -14.38 10.08
N VAL A 379 -9.07 -13.59 9.44
CA VAL A 379 -8.46 -13.97 8.15
C VAL A 379 -7.60 -15.23 8.32
N GLY A 380 -6.84 -15.32 9.41
CA GLY A 380 -6.00 -16.49 9.73
C GLY A 380 -6.80 -17.78 9.95
N ASP A 381 -7.89 -17.70 10.71
CA ASP A 381 -8.78 -18.84 10.98
C ASP A 381 -9.47 -19.31 9.68
N LEU A 382 -9.91 -18.38 8.82
CA LEU A 382 -10.47 -18.73 7.51
C LEU A 382 -9.42 -19.38 6.60
N ALA A 383 -8.20 -18.84 6.56
CA ALA A 383 -7.12 -19.39 5.76
C ALA A 383 -6.75 -20.82 6.16
N GLN A 384 -6.62 -21.08 7.46
CA GLN A 384 -6.36 -22.44 7.98
C GLN A 384 -7.53 -23.39 7.69
N PHE A 385 -8.77 -22.92 7.86
CA PHE A 385 -9.96 -23.68 7.51
C PHE A 385 -9.99 -24.07 6.03
N MET A 386 -9.64 -23.15 5.13
CA MET A 386 -9.56 -23.43 3.69
C MET A 386 -8.50 -24.49 3.38
N VAL A 387 -7.29 -24.37 3.95
CA VAL A 387 -6.22 -25.36 3.73
C VAL A 387 -6.59 -26.73 4.31
N GLN A 388 -7.11 -26.77 5.53
CA GLN A 388 -7.48 -28.02 6.20
C GLN A 388 -8.55 -28.81 5.44
N ASN A 389 -9.46 -28.10 4.76
CA ASN A 389 -10.57 -28.70 4.03
C ASN A 389 -10.35 -28.74 2.50
N ASN A 390 -9.14 -28.41 2.03
CA ASN A 390 -8.79 -28.31 0.59
C ASN A 390 -9.78 -27.44 -0.22
N LEU A 391 -10.16 -26.28 0.33
CA LEU A 391 -11.10 -25.35 -0.30
C LEU A 391 -10.35 -24.23 -1.01
N THR A 392 -10.77 -23.94 -2.23
CA THR A 392 -10.40 -22.70 -2.95
C THR A 392 -11.37 -21.57 -2.59
N ALA A 393 -11.00 -20.32 -2.92
CA ALA A 393 -11.92 -19.19 -2.79
C ALA A 393 -13.25 -19.40 -3.53
N LYS A 394 -13.21 -20.07 -4.69
CA LYS A 394 -14.41 -20.41 -5.45
C LYS A 394 -15.31 -21.37 -4.68
N ASP A 395 -14.74 -22.42 -4.10
CA ASP A 395 -15.49 -23.39 -3.29
C ASP A 395 -16.16 -22.71 -2.09
N VAL A 396 -15.47 -21.76 -1.45
CA VAL A 396 -16.04 -20.97 -0.35
C VAL A 396 -17.27 -20.18 -0.81
N HIS A 397 -17.22 -19.54 -1.98
CA HIS A 397 -18.37 -18.82 -2.52
C HIS A 397 -19.54 -19.74 -2.89
N GLU A 398 -19.26 -20.85 -3.57
CA GLU A 398 -20.31 -21.73 -4.09
C GLU A 398 -20.97 -22.57 -2.98
N ARG A 399 -20.23 -22.88 -1.92
CA ARG A 399 -20.68 -23.80 -0.85
C ARG A 399 -20.83 -23.12 0.51
N ALA A 400 -20.86 -21.79 0.57
CA ALA A 400 -20.95 -21.05 1.84
C ALA A 400 -22.14 -21.48 2.72
N GLU A 401 -23.27 -21.84 2.11
CA GLU A 401 -24.46 -22.27 2.86
C GLU A 401 -24.28 -23.64 3.53
N ASP A 402 -23.38 -24.48 3.02
CA ASP A 402 -23.12 -25.84 3.53
C ASP A 402 -21.93 -25.90 4.49
N LEU A 403 -20.96 -24.99 4.32
CA LEU A 403 -19.72 -24.98 5.11
C LEU A 403 -19.94 -24.54 6.56
N SER A 404 -19.24 -25.19 7.49
CA SER A 404 -19.21 -24.84 8.92
C SER A 404 -18.00 -23.97 9.22
N PHE A 405 -18.15 -22.67 9.01
CA PHE A 405 -17.06 -21.71 9.20
C PHE A 405 -16.62 -21.56 10.67
N PRO A 406 -15.35 -21.19 10.91
CA PRO A 406 -14.87 -20.85 12.25
C PRO A 406 -15.73 -19.77 12.92
N THR A 407 -15.91 -19.88 14.23
CA THR A 407 -16.76 -18.95 15.01
C THR A 407 -16.33 -17.50 14.83
N SER A 408 -15.03 -17.22 14.80
CA SER A 408 -14.47 -15.88 14.58
C SER A 408 -14.91 -15.26 13.25
N VAL A 409 -14.98 -16.06 12.18
CA VAL A 409 -15.44 -15.63 10.85
C VAL A 409 -16.93 -15.33 10.87
N VAL A 410 -17.73 -16.17 11.52
CA VAL A 410 -19.17 -15.95 11.65
C VAL A 410 -19.45 -14.70 12.47
N GLU A 411 -18.80 -14.52 13.63
CA GLU A 411 -18.95 -13.34 14.49
C GLU A 411 -18.52 -12.05 13.77
N PHE A 412 -17.43 -12.10 12.99
CA PHE A 412 -17.04 -11.01 12.11
C PHE A 412 -18.16 -10.68 11.10
N MET A 413 -18.67 -11.67 10.36
CA MET A 413 -19.76 -11.47 9.39
C MET A 413 -21.06 -10.99 10.04
N GLN A 414 -21.28 -11.29 11.32
CA GLN A 414 -22.40 -10.73 12.08
C GLN A 414 -22.22 -9.24 12.35
N GLY A 415 -20.99 -8.71 12.34
CA GLY A 415 -20.68 -7.32 12.68
C GLY A 415 -20.21 -7.13 14.13
N GLN A 416 -19.89 -8.21 14.86
CA GLN A 416 -19.42 -8.12 16.26
C GLN A 416 -18.09 -7.37 16.42
N LEU A 417 -17.30 -7.31 15.34
CA LEU A 417 -16.01 -6.62 15.29
C LEU A 417 -16.14 -5.19 14.72
N GLY A 418 -17.37 -4.73 14.46
CA GLY A 418 -17.66 -3.48 13.77
C GLY A 418 -17.86 -3.67 12.26
N GLN A 419 -17.86 -2.55 11.54
CA GLN A 419 -18.13 -2.50 10.10
C GLN A 419 -16.82 -2.28 9.33
N PRO A 420 -16.46 -3.14 8.35
CA PRO A 420 -15.32 -2.89 7.49
C PRO A 420 -15.58 -1.71 6.55
N HIS A 421 -14.52 -1.00 6.17
CA HIS A 421 -14.62 0.03 5.13
C HIS A 421 -15.06 -0.63 3.81
N GLY A 422 -16.05 -0.04 3.13
CA GLY A 422 -16.68 -0.64 1.94
C GLY A 422 -17.84 -1.59 2.25
N GLY A 423 -18.01 -2.00 3.51
CA GLY A 423 -19.07 -2.91 3.94
C GLY A 423 -18.70 -4.39 3.79
N PHE A 424 -19.62 -5.26 4.21
CA PHE A 424 -19.45 -6.71 4.11
C PHE A 424 -19.71 -7.22 2.69
N PRO A 425 -18.98 -8.24 2.22
CA PRO A 425 -19.17 -8.81 0.89
C PRO A 425 -20.49 -9.62 0.82
N GLU A 426 -21.46 -9.13 0.06
CA GLU A 426 -22.68 -9.87 -0.28
C GLU A 426 -22.56 -10.52 -1.67
N PRO A 427 -23.14 -11.70 -1.92
CA PRO A 427 -24.05 -12.46 -1.05
C PRO A 427 -23.36 -13.32 0.02
N LEU A 428 -22.02 -13.35 0.04
CA LEU A 428 -21.24 -14.25 0.91
C LEU A 428 -21.56 -14.08 2.40
N ARG A 429 -21.69 -12.84 2.90
CA ARG A 429 -22.09 -12.56 4.30
C ARG A 429 -23.40 -13.25 4.62
N THR A 430 -24.43 -13.08 3.79
CA THR A 430 -25.75 -13.70 4.02
C THR A 430 -25.67 -15.22 4.08
N GLN A 431 -24.90 -15.83 3.18
CA GLN A 431 -24.73 -17.28 3.11
C GLN A 431 -23.97 -17.84 4.33
N MET A 432 -22.87 -17.19 4.73
CA MET A 432 -22.09 -17.58 5.91
C MET A 432 -22.89 -17.47 7.21
N LEU A 433 -23.84 -16.53 7.28
CA LEU A 433 -24.65 -16.30 8.48
C LEU A 433 -25.80 -17.28 8.64
N LYS A 434 -26.33 -17.87 7.55
CA LYS A 434 -27.44 -18.85 7.60
C LYS A 434 -28.62 -18.36 8.46
N GLY A 435 -29.03 -17.11 8.26
CA GLY A 435 -30.12 -16.47 9.00
C GLY A 435 -29.76 -15.90 10.38
N LYS A 436 -28.50 -15.99 10.82
CA LYS A 436 -28.04 -15.30 12.05
C LYS A 436 -28.19 -13.77 11.92
N LYS A 437 -28.50 -13.12 13.04
CA LYS A 437 -28.71 -11.67 13.12
C LYS A 437 -27.45 -10.89 12.71
N LYS A 438 -27.66 -9.92 11.81
CA LYS A 438 -26.69 -8.89 11.40
C LYS A 438 -26.73 -7.71 12.40
N ILE A 439 -25.55 -7.19 12.73
CA ILE A 439 -25.31 -6.00 13.55
C ILE A 439 -24.66 -4.99 12.62
N ASP A 440 -25.34 -3.88 12.36
CA ASP A 440 -24.83 -2.83 11.47
C ASP A 440 -24.43 -1.55 12.25
N GLU A 441 -24.74 -1.51 13.56
CA GLU A 441 -24.33 -0.45 14.48
C GLU A 441 -23.03 -0.80 15.24
N ARG A 442 -22.56 0.11 16.10
CA ARG A 442 -21.42 -0.16 16.98
C ARG A 442 -21.81 -1.26 17.99
N PRO A 443 -21.10 -2.40 18.07
CA PRO A 443 -21.49 -3.53 18.93
C PRO A 443 -21.71 -3.18 20.40
N GLY A 444 -20.91 -2.26 20.93
CA GLY A 444 -21.03 -1.79 22.32
C GLY A 444 -22.02 -0.63 22.53
N ALA A 445 -22.84 -0.25 21.54
CA ALA A 445 -23.78 0.88 21.65
C ALA A 445 -24.88 0.62 22.68
N ASN A 446 -25.38 -0.61 22.72
CA ASN A 446 -26.53 -1.01 23.54
C ASN A 446 -26.12 -1.92 24.72
N THR A 447 -24.81 -2.03 25.02
CA THR A 447 -24.33 -2.78 26.19
C THR A 447 -24.70 -2.04 27.47
N LYS A 448 -25.27 -2.76 28.44
CA LYS A 448 -25.58 -2.19 29.76
C LYS A 448 -24.29 -1.72 30.43
N SER A 449 -24.37 -0.57 31.10
CA SER A 449 -23.26 -0.11 31.95
C SER A 449 -23.03 -1.09 33.08
N LEU A 450 -21.76 -1.38 33.35
CA LEU A 450 -21.35 -2.26 34.44
C LEU A 450 -21.29 -1.45 35.75
N ASP A 451 -21.74 -2.07 36.84
CA ASP A 451 -21.59 -1.53 38.19
C ASP A 451 -20.28 -2.03 38.80
N PHE A 452 -19.27 -1.18 38.83
CA PHE A 452 -17.93 -1.52 39.30
C PHE A 452 -17.89 -1.77 40.81
N ASP A 453 -18.71 -1.02 41.57
CA ASP A 453 -18.77 -1.15 43.02
C ASP A 453 -19.43 -2.47 43.39
N GLN A 454 -20.54 -2.83 42.72
CA GLN A 454 -21.17 -4.13 42.91
C GLN A 454 -20.21 -5.28 42.60
N ILE A 455 -19.51 -5.23 41.46
CA ILE A 455 -18.54 -6.27 41.07
C ILE A 455 -17.41 -6.38 42.10
N GLU A 456 -16.90 -5.24 42.60
CA GLU A 456 -15.89 -5.25 43.65
C GLU A 456 -16.38 -5.96 44.91
N GLN A 457 -17.60 -5.67 45.37
CA GLN A 457 -18.19 -6.31 46.55
C GLN A 457 -18.42 -7.81 46.34
N GLU A 458 -18.84 -8.23 45.15
CA GLU A 458 -19.02 -9.65 44.83
C GLU A 458 -17.70 -10.42 44.83
N LEU A 459 -16.64 -9.85 44.25
CA LEU A 459 -15.30 -10.44 44.26
C LEU A 459 -14.73 -10.53 45.67
N LYS A 460 -14.90 -9.46 46.45
CA LYS A 460 -14.52 -9.39 47.87
C LYS A 460 -15.23 -10.44 48.71
N LYS A 461 -16.53 -10.63 48.49
CA LYS A 461 -17.30 -11.70 49.14
C LYS A 461 -16.84 -13.09 48.73
N LYS A 462 -16.49 -13.30 47.46
CA LYS A 462 -16.08 -14.61 46.91
C LYS A 462 -14.67 -15.00 47.33
N PHE A 463 -13.73 -14.06 47.33
CA PHE A 463 -12.30 -14.34 47.50
C PHE A 463 -11.69 -13.77 48.78
N GLY A 464 -12.37 -12.83 49.44
CA GLY A 464 -11.93 -12.15 50.66
C GLY A 464 -11.38 -10.74 50.40
N ASP A 465 -11.74 -9.80 51.28
CA ASP A 465 -11.38 -8.37 51.18
C ASP A 465 -9.88 -8.11 51.07
N ALA A 466 -9.06 -8.88 51.79
CA ALA A 466 -7.62 -8.70 51.81
C ALA A 466 -6.93 -9.16 50.51
N ILE A 467 -7.61 -9.94 49.65
CA ILE A 467 -7.04 -10.51 48.44
C ILE A 467 -7.31 -9.62 47.21
N ILE A 468 -8.51 -9.03 47.14
CA ILE A 468 -8.96 -8.29 45.96
C ILE A 468 -8.45 -6.84 45.98
N ARG A 469 -7.70 -6.46 44.95
CA ARG A 469 -7.26 -5.08 44.72
C ARG A 469 -8.22 -4.39 43.75
N LYS A 470 -8.21 -3.05 43.74
CA LYS A 470 -9.02 -2.26 42.79
C LYS A 470 -8.75 -2.60 41.33
N CYS A 471 -7.50 -2.92 40.97
CA CYS A 471 -7.18 -3.33 39.60
C CYS A 471 -7.75 -4.71 39.23
N ASP A 472 -8.00 -5.58 40.21
CA ASP A 472 -8.54 -6.91 39.96
C ASP A 472 -10.01 -6.85 39.51
N VAL A 473 -10.75 -5.80 39.89
CA VAL A 473 -12.10 -5.52 39.35
C VAL A 473 -12.04 -5.35 37.82
N MET A 474 -11.08 -4.58 37.33
CA MET A 474 -10.87 -4.42 35.88
C MET A 474 -10.42 -5.72 35.22
N SER A 475 -9.52 -6.47 35.87
CA SER A 475 -9.08 -7.78 35.39
C SER A 475 -10.24 -8.78 35.28
N TYR A 476 -11.17 -8.76 36.24
CA TYR A 476 -12.35 -9.62 36.24
C TYR A 476 -13.32 -9.24 35.12
N ILE A 477 -13.55 -7.94 34.91
CA ILE A 477 -14.41 -7.45 33.83
C ILE A 477 -13.88 -7.86 32.47
N MET A 478 -12.56 -7.82 32.27
CA MET A 478 -11.92 -8.18 30.99
C MET A 478 -11.78 -9.70 30.81
N PHE A 479 -11.38 -10.41 31.87
CA PHE A 479 -11.04 -11.83 31.83
C PHE A 479 -11.49 -12.55 33.11
N PRO A 480 -12.80 -12.76 33.30
CA PRO A 480 -13.35 -13.21 34.59
C PRO A 480 -12.75 -14.54 35.01
N LYS A 481 -12.85 -15.56 34.14
CA LYS A 481 -12.32 -16.90 34.41
C LYS A 481 -10.80 -16.89 34.66
N VAL A 482 -10.04 -16.12 33.88
CA VAL A 482 -8.57 -16.05 34.01
C VAL A 482 -8.17 -15.43 35.34
N LEU A 483 -8.89 -14.41 35.81
CA LEU A 483 -8.62 -13.83 37.12
C LEU A 483 -8.93 -14.84 38.24
N GLU A 484 -10.05 -15.54 38.17
CA GLU A 484 -10.40 -16.54 39.19
C GLU A 484 -9.32 -17.63 39.29
N GLU A 485 -8.91 -18.19 38.15
CA GLU A 485 -7.83 -19.17 38.08
C GLU A 485 -6.50 -18.59 38.60
N TYR A 486 -6.20 -17.32 38.30
CA TYR A 486 -5.01 -16.63 38.80
C TYR A 486 -5.02 -16.43 40.33
N ILE A 487 -6.17 -16.09 40.90
CA ILE A 487 -6.33 -15.95 42.35
C ILE A 487 -6.11 -17.29 43.03
N ASP A 488 -6.71 -18.37 42.51
CA ASP A 488 -6.56 -19.71 43.07
C ASP A 488 -5.11 -20.21 42.94
N PHE A 489 -4.48 -19.95 41.79
CA PHE A 489 -3.06 -20.22 41.58
C PHE A 489 -2.17 -19.47 42.59
N LYS A 490 -2.45 -18.18 42.85
CA LYS A 490 -1.73 -17.40 43.87
C LYS A 490 -1.96 -17.91 45.29
N LYS A 491 -3.16 -18.38 45.63
CA LYS A 491 -3.42 -19.00 46.93
C LYS A 491 -2.61 -20.28 47.11
N GLN A 492 -2.48 -21.07 46.05
CA GLN A 492 -1.75 -22.33 46.09
C GLN A 492 -0.22 -22.14 46.13
N TYR A 493 0.33 -21.26 45.29
CA TYR A 493 1.77 -21.16 45.06
C TYR A 493 2.42 -19.88 45.61
N GLY A 494 1.63 -18.93 46.11
CA GLY A 494 2.13 -17.64 46.59
C GLY A 494 2.63 -16.71 45.48
N PRO A 495 3.47 -15.71 45.81
CA PRO A 495 3.94 -14.68 44.87
C PRO A 495 5.09 -15.20 43.99
N VAL A 496 4.76 -16.06 43.03
CA VAL A 496 5.75 -16.67 42.14
C VAL A 496 6.42 -15.68 41.17
N ASP A 497 5.87 -14.48 41.01
CA ASP A 497 6.44 -13.37 40.25
C ASP A 497 7.77 -12.86 40.83
N LEU A 498 8.10 -13.24 42.06
CA LEU A 498 9.38 -12.93 42.71
C LEU A 498 10.50 -13.91 42.34
N TYR A 499 10.18 -15.03 41.67
CA TYR A 499 11.20 -16.00 41.27
C TYR A 499 11.95 -15.53 40.02
N PRO A 500 13.27 -15.77 39.95
CA PRO A 500 14.01 -15.63 38.70
C PRO A 500 13.39 -16.49 37.61
N THR A 501 13.30 -15.97 36.38
CA THR A 501 12.61 -16.62 35.24
C THR A 501 13.01 -18.09 35.04
N ARG A 502 14.30 -18.43 35.19
CA ARG A 502 14.77 -19.83 35.11
C ARG A 502 14.10 -20.72 36.16
N VAL A 503 14.10 -20.29 37.42
CA VAL A 503 13.50 -21.06 38.53
C VAL A 503 11.99 -21.17 38.34
N PHE A 504 11.35 -20.11 37.85
CA PHE A 504 9.93 -20.11 37.51
C PHE A 504 9.58 -21.17 36.45
N PHE A 505 10.37 -21.31 35.38
CA PHE A 505 10.07 -22.26 34.30
C PHE A 505 10.51 -23.71 34.57
N VAL A 506 11.69 -23.93 35.17
CA VAL A 506 12.29 -25.27 35.27
C VAL A 506 12.57 -25.73 36.70
N GLY A 507 12.24 -24.92 37.70
CA GLY A 507 12.51 -25.22 39.10
C GLY A 507 14.00 -25.08 39.50
N PRO A 508 14.31 -25.35 40.78
CA PRO A 508 15.67 -25.32 41.29
C PRO A 508 16.49 -26.50 40.77
N TYR A 509 17.83 -26.36 40.69
CA TYR A 509 18.70 -27.51 40.52
C TYR A 509 18.67 -28.37 41.80
N THR A 510 18.80 -29.68 41.67
CA THR A 510 18.78 -30.66 42.77
C THR A 510 19.85 -30.45 43.86
N GLN A 511 20.78 -29.50 43.70
CA GLN A 511 21.85 -29.20 44.67
C GLN A 511 22.13 -27.70 44.96
N ILE A 512 21.23 -26.76 44.61
CA ILE A 512 21.47 -25.33 44.90
C ILE A 512 20.38 -24.73 45.80
N TYR A 513 20.82 -24.18 46.94
CA TYR A 513 20.05 -23.26 47.77
C TYR A 513 19.65 -22.03 46.95
N VAL A 514 18.37 -21.90 46.62
CA VAL A 514 17.82 -20.65 46.05
C VAL A 514 17.89 -19.59 47.15
N MET A 515 18.84 -18.65 47.03
CA MET A 515 18.91 -17.52 47.96
C MET A 515 17.59 -16.74 47.93
N LYS A 516 17.02 -16.59 49.11
CA LYS A 516 15.67 -16.11 49.38
C LYS A 516 15.65 -14.58 49.31
N ASN A 517 15.33 -14.00 48.14
CA ASN A 517 15.02 -12.56 48.01
C ASN A 517 13.70 -12.14 48.70
N ILE A 518 13.07 -13.03 49.46
CA ILE A 518 11.78 -12.78 50.13
C ILE A 518 11.94 -11.89 51.38
N GLN A 519 13.16 -11.60 51.84
CA GLN A 519 13.39 -10.84 53.08
C GLN A 519 13.53 -9.31 52.95
N LEU A 520 13.40 -8.73 51.74
CA LEU A 520 13.66 -7.28 51.55
C LEU A 520 12.43 -6.37 51.43
N LYS A 521 11.20 -6.88 51.57
CA LYS A 521 9.98 -6.03 51.53
C LYS A 521 9.27 -5.79 52.87
N ASN A 522 9.79 -6.34 53.97
CA ASN A 522 9.24 -6.08 55.31
C ASN A 522 9.92 -4.90 56.05
N ASN A 523 10.89 -4.21 55.44
CA ASN A 523 11.65 -3.12 56.07
C ASN A 523 11.37 -1.71 55.52
N TYR A 524 10.33 -1.54 54.71
CA TYR A 524 9.78 -0.20 54.44
C TYR A 524 8.31 -0.23 54.87
N GLY A 525 8.11 0.11 56.14
CA GLY A 525 6.80 0.42 56.72
C GLY A 525 6.26 1.76 56.27
#